data_AF-A0A1Q3DE77-F1
#
_entry.id   AF-A0A1Q3DE77-F1
#
_cell.length_a   1.000
_cell.length_b   1.000
_cell.length_c   1.000
_cell.angle_alpha   90.00
_cell.angle_beta   90.00
_cell.angle_gamma   90.00
#
_symmetry.space_group_name_H-M   'P 1'
#
loop_
_entity.id
_entity.type
_entity.pdbx_description
1 polymer ?
#
loop_
_entity_poly.entity_id
_entity_poly.type
_entity_poly.pdbx_seq_one_letter_code
_entity_poly.pdbx_strand_id
1 'polypeptide(L)'
;MQHLQIVLQILRKEQLYAKFSKCKFWLDHVTFLGHIVSSKGLSVDPSKIESIVDWPQPRNVTEVRSFLGLAGYYRRFIKEFSKLATPLTQLTQKKSSFVWDESCEASFQELKSRLISAPVLALPEGNEGFTVYSDASGKGLGCVLMQHGREIAYASRKLKPYEENYPVHDLELATIVFAL
;
A
#
# COMPACT_ATOMS: atom_id res chain seq x y z
N MET A 1 -30.78 6.39 4.65
CA MET A 1 -31.27 6.89 5.95
C MET A 1 -31.33 5.79 7.02
N GLN A 2 -31.88 4.61 6.72
CA GLN A 2 -32.02 3.50 7.67
C GLN A 2 -30.73 3.12 8.41
N HIS A 3 -29.61 2.94 7.70
CA HIS A 3 -28.33 2.57 8.34
C HIS A 3 -27.84 3.61 9.36
N LEU A 4 -27.93 4.90 9.03
CA LEU A 4 -27.53 5.96 9.95
C LEU A 4 -28.39 5.95 11.22
N GLN A 5 -29.70 5.76 11.07
CA GLN A 5 -30.61 5.67 12.21
C GLN A 5 -30.28 4.49 13.13
N ILE A 6 -29.98 3.31 12.56
CA ILE A 6 -29.56 2.14 13.33
C ILE A 6 -28.28 2.44 14.12
N VAL A 7 -27.26 3.01 13.47
CA VAL A 7 -25.99 3.36 14.13
C VAL A 7 -26.21 4.36 15.27
N LEU A 8 -26.98 5.43 15.03
CA LEU A 8 -27.26 6.43 16.06
C LEU A 8 -28.08 5.87 17.23
N GLN A 9 -29.01 4.95 16.97
CA GLN A 9 -29.77 4.26 18.02
C GLN A 9 -28.86 3.39 18.89
N ILE A 10 -27.92 2.66 18.28
CA ILE A 10 -26.93 1.86 19.01
C ILE A 10 -26.04 2.78 19.85
N LEU A 11 -25.48 3.85 19.27
CA LEU A 11 -24.66 4.81 20.01
C LEU A 11 -25.41 5.39 21.22
N ARG A 12 -26.69 5.76 21.04
CA ARG A 12 -27.53 6.26 22.13
C ARG A 12 -27.76 5.21 23.21
N LYS A 13 -28.05 3.95 22.83
CA LYS A 13 -28.27 2.84 23.75
C LYS A 13 -27.01 2.55 24.58
N GLU A 14 -25.85 2.54 23.94
CA GLU A 14 -24.55 2.27 24.58
C GLU A 14 -23.91 3.52 25.22
N GLN A 15 -24.62 4.65 25.26
CA GLN A 15 -24.14 5.95 25.77
C GLN A 15 -22.80 6.41 25.17
N LEU A 16 -22.60 6.14 23.88
CA LEU A 16 -21.46 6.61 23.10
C LEU A 16 -21.82 7.91 22.37
N TYR A 17 -20.96 8.92 22.50
CA TYR A 17 -21.19 10.25 21.94
C TYR A 17 -20.18 10.59 20.83
N ALA A 18 -20.68 10.76 19.62
CA ALA A 18 -19.88 11.27 18.52
C ALA A 18 -19.79 12.80 18.58
N LYS A 19 -18.59 13.35 18.39
CA LYS A 19 -18.42 14.82 18.27
C LYS A 19 -18.98 15.28 16.94
N PHE A 20 -20.13 15.97 16.95
CA PHE A 20 -20.82 16.42 15.73
C PHE A 20 -19.91 17.19 14.76
N SER A 21 -18.99 18.02 15.28
CA SER A 21 -18.04 18.78 14.44
C SER A 21 -17.07 17.92 13.62
N LYS A 22 -16.94 16.62 13.92
CA LYS A 22 -16.12 15.67 13.18
C LYS A 22 -16.96 14.72 12.31
N CYS A 23 -18.28 14.75 12.45
CA CYS A 23 -19.19 13.93 11.66
C CYS A 23 -19.36 14.55 10.28
N LYS A 24 -19.26 13.72 9.25
CA LYS A 24 -19.50 14.09 7.86
C LYS A 24 -20.60 13.16 7.33
N PHE A 25 -21.64 13.74 6.73
CA PHE A 25 -22.78 13.01 6.20
C PHE A 25 -23.01 13.38 4.74
N TRP A 26 -23.55 12.43 3.97
CA TRP A 26 -24.00 12.66 2.58
C TRP A 26 -22.90 13.19 1.66
N LEU A 27 -21.68 12.67 1.78
CA LEU A 27 -20.58 13.01 0.89
C LEU A 27 -20.39 11.93 -0.17
N ASP A 28 -20.02 12.32 -1.38
CA ASP A 28 -19.65 11.40 -2.47
C ASP A 28 -18.33 10.68 -2.23
N HIS A 29 -17.50 11.25 -1.35
CA HIS A 29 -16.24 10.67 -0.90
C HIS A 29 -15.96 11.04 0.56
N VAL A 30 -15.24 10.19 1.28
CA VAL A 30 -14.87 10.41 2.67
C VAL A 30 -13.42 10.03 2.92
N THR A 31 -12.71 10.87 3.67
CA THR A 31 -11.40 10.53 4.23
C THR A 31 -11.59 9.58 5.41
N PHE A 32 -11.08 8.36 5.29
CA PHE A 32 -11.17 7.35 6.34
C PHE A 32 -9.84 6.62 6.47
N LEU A 33 -9.26 6.66 7.69
CA LEU A 33 -7.98 6.02 8.02
C LEU A 33 -6.87 6.34 7.00
N GLY A 34 -6.72 7.59 6.56
CA GLY A 34 -5.65 7.96 5.61
C GLY A 34 -5.89 7.50 4.16
N HIS A 35 -7.12 7.12 3.82
CA HIS A 35 -7.55 6.87 2.45
C HIS A 35 -8.75 7.73 2.09
N ILE A 36 -8.97 7.95 0.79
CA ILE A 36 -10.25 8.46 0.28
C ILE A 36 -11.07 7.27 -0.20
N VAL A 37 -12.27 7.11 0.37
CA VAL A 37 -13.25 6.11 -0.04
C VAL A 37 -14.33 6.83 -0.84
N SER A 38 -14.59 6.37 -2.06
CA SER A 38 -15.60 6.92 -2.96
C SER A 38 -16.31 5.80 -3.73
N SER A 39 -17.35 6.15 -4.47
CA SER A 39 -18.00 5.20 -5.40
C SER A 39 -17.07 4.66 -6.49
N LYS A 40 -15.99 5.39 -6.82
CA LYS A 40 -14.99 4.94 -7.79
C LYS A 40 -14.01 3.91 -7.22
N GLY A 41 -13.92 3.83 -5.89
CA GLY A 41 -12.98 2.97 -5.19
C GLY A 41 -12.21 3.70 -4.09
N LEU A 42 -11.07 3.13 -3.75
CA LEU A 42 -10.14 3.56 -2.72
C LEU A 42 -8.94 4.28 -3.34
N SER A 43 -8.57 5.44 -2.83
CA SER A 43 -7.34 6.15 -3.23
C SER A 43 -6.52 6.63 -2.03
N VAL A 44 -5.30 7.05 -2.30
CA VAL A 44 -4.43 7.70 -1.32
C VAL A 44 -5.03 9.06 -0.93
N ASP A 45 -4.91 9.42 0.35
CA ASP A 45 -5.33 10.74 0.86
C ASP A 45 -4.40 11.83 0.31
N PRO A 46 -4.91 12.84 -0.43
CA PRO A 46 -4.10 13.92 -0.99
C PRO A 46 -3.25 14.66 0.04
N SER A 47 -3.74 14.82 1.28
CA SER A 47 -2.97 15.46 2.36
C SER A 47 -1.70 14.68 2.73
N LYS A 48 -1.72 13.36 2.51
CA LYS A 48 -0.54 12.49 2.68
C LYS A 48 0.36 12.53 1.46
N ILE A 49 -0.20 12.73 0.26
CA ILE A 49 0.56 12.93 -0.98
C ILE A 49 1.40 14.22 -0.89
N GLU A 50 0.82 15.33 -0.44
CA GLU A 50 1.55 16.61 -0.26
C GLU A 50 2.79 16.43 0.64
N SER A 51 2.62 15.73 1.76
CA SER A 51 3.74 15.43 2.66
C SER A 51 4.83 14.57 2.00
N ILE A 52 4.47 13.73 1.02
CA ILE A 52 5.41 12.90 0.25
C ILE A 52 6.14 13.74 -0.81
N VAL A 53 5.43 14.64 -1.50
CA VAL A 53 6.00 15.53 -2.53
C VAL A 53 7.15 16.35 -1.94
N ASP A 54 6.92 16.96 -0.78
CA ASP A 54 7.90 17.82 -0.12
C ASP A 54 8.86 17.05 0.80
N TRP A 55 8.78 15.72 0.82
CA TRP A 55 9.62 14.90 1.69
C TRP A 55 11.09 15.07 1.30
N PRO A 56 11.96 15.56 2.22
CA PRO A 56 13.36 15.80 1.93
C PRO A 56 14.12 14.47 1.80
N GLN A 57 15.22 14.48 1.05
CA GLN A 57 16.09 13.32 0.94
C GLN A 57 16.54 12.84 2.35
N PRO A 58 16.28 11.58 2.73
CA PRO A 58 16.70 11.02 4.00
C PRO A 58 18.23 11.06 4.18
N ARG A 59 18.70 11.50 5.35
CA ARG A 59 20.12 11.63 5.69
C ARG A 59 20.62 10.57 6.66
N ASN A 60 19.72 9.78 7.22
CA ASN A 60 20.04 8.73 8.17
C ASN A 60 19.04 7.57 8.12
N VAL A 61 19.41 6.49 8.79
CA VAL A 61 18.61 5.26 8.86
C VAL A 61 17.20 5.49 9.43
N THR A 62 17.07 6.40 10.41
CA THR A 62 15.78 6.70 11.05
C THR A 62 14.82 7.36 10.06
N GLU A 63 15.29 8.33 9.29
CA GLU A 63 14.51 9.01 8.25
C GLU A 63 14.12 8.06 7.13
N VAL A 64 15.02 7.16 6.71
CA VAL A 64 14.70 6.11 5.73
C VAL A 64 13.60 5.19 6.24
N ARG A 65 13.66 4.76 7.51
CA ARG A 65 12.61 3.94 8.13
C ARG A 65 11.29 4.68 8.21
N SER A 66 11.29 5.97 8.51
CA SER A 66 10.10 6.82 8.54
C SER A 66 9.43 6.87 7.15
N PHE A 67 10.21 7.17 6.11
CA PHE A 67 9.73 7.19 4.73
C PHE A 67 9.19 5.82 4.30
N LEU A 68 9.94 4.74 4.53
CA LEU A 68 9.51 3.38 4.20
C LEU A 68 8.27 2.95 4.97
N GLY A 69 8.06 3.44 6.19
CA GLY A 69 6.84 3.20 6.95
C GLY A 69 5.61 3.79 6.26
N LEU A 70 5.70 5.05 5.81
CA LEU A 70 4.62 5.72 5.08
C LEU A 70 4.40 5.10 3.70
N ALA A 71 5.47 4.93 2.91
CA ALA A 71 5.38 4.30 1.60
C ALA A 71 4.86 2.86 1.70
N GLY A 72 5.27 2.13 2.76
CA GLY A 72 4.81 0.78 3.07
C GLY A 72 3.33 0.71 3.44
N TYR A 73 2.78 1.74 4.09
CA TYR A 73 1.34 1.85 4.37
C TYR A 73 0.51 1.86 3.07
N TYR A 74 1.00 2.56 2.05
CA TYR A 74 0.38 2.66 0.73
C TYR A 74 0.93 1.64 -0.30
N ARG A 75 1.68 0.63 0.13
CA ARG A 75 2.26 -0.39 -0.78
C ARG A 75 1.25 -1.06 -1.69
N ARG A 76 -0.01 -1.17 -1.24
CA ARG A 76 -1.11 -1.80 -1.99
C ARG A 76 -1.47 -1.07 -3.29
N PHE A 77 -1.03 0.17 -3.45
CA PHE A 77 -1.24 1.00 -4.64
C PHE A 77 -0.05 0.95 -5.61
N ILE A 78 1.06 0.31 -5.22
CA ILE A 78 2.33 0.38 -5.93
C ILE A 78 2.69 -1.01 -6.46
N LYS A 79 2.63 -1.17 -7.77
CA LYS A 79 3.16 -2.34 -8.47
C LYS A 79 4.65 -2.50 -8.16
N GLU A 80 5.06 -3.72 -7.82
CA GLU A 80 6.47 -4.08 -7.52
C GLU A 80 7.10 -3.26 -6.39
N PHE A 81 6.32 -2.77 -5.42
CA PHE A 81 6.80 -1.99 -4.28
C PHE A 81 8.08 -2.56 -3.63
N SER A 82 8.12 -3.88 -3.40
CA SER A 82 9.25 -4.53 -2.73
C SER A 82 10.56 -4.41 -3.51
N LYS A 83 10.50 -4.38 -4.85
CA LYS A 83 11.66 -4.19 -5.72
C LYS A 83 12.12 -2.74 -5.63
N LEU A 84 11.20 -1.79 -5.75
CA LEU A 84 11.50 -0.35 -5.65
C LEU A 84 12.07 0.05 -4.30
N ALA A 85 11.55 -0.51 -3.21
CA ALA A 85 12.03 -0.24 -1.85
C ALA A 85 13.37 -0.95 -1.53
N THR A 86 13.93 -1.76 -2.44
CA THR A 86 15.10 -2.58 -2.15
C THR A 86 16.32 -1.79 -1.70
N PRO A 87 16.78 -0.76 -2.45
CA PRO A 87 17.96 0.02 -2.06
C PRO A 87 17.77 0.69 -0.70
N LEU A 88 16.59 1.28 -0.47
CA LEU A 88 16.27 1.95 0.79
C LEU A 88 16.22 0.98 1.97
N THR A 89 15.65 -0.22 1.80
CA THR A 89 15.63 -1.22 2.88
C THR A 89 17.03 -1.73 3.24
N GLN A 90 17.96 -1.78 2.27
CA GLN A 90 19.36 -2.15 2.53
C GLN A 90 20.04 -1.16 3.47
N LEU A 91 19.78 0.16 3.32
CA LEU A 91 20.29 1.19 4.22
C LEU A 91 19.85 1.00 5.69
N THR A 92 18.77 0.26 5.94
CA THR A 92 18.23 0.06 7.29
C THR A 92 18.82 -1.13 8.06
N GLN A 93 19.69 -1.92 7.42
CA GLN A 93 20.24 -3.15 7.98
C GLN A 93 21.32 -2.85 9.03
N LYS A 94 21.43 -3.71 10.07
CA LYS A 94 22.30 -3.46 11.24
C LYS A 94 23.81 -3.44 10.93
N LYS A 95 24.25 -3.85 9.74
CA LYS A 95 25.67 -3.99 9.37
C LYS A 95 26.07 -3.20 8.13
N SER A 96 25.19 -2.37 7.57
CA SER A 96 25.47 -1.53 6.41
C SER A 96 25.88 -0.13 6.85
N SER A 97 26.95 0.41 6.28
CA SER A 97 27.20 1.84 6.33
C SER A 97 26.07 2.59 5.60
N PHE A 98 25.66 3.74 6.14
CA PHE A 98 24.69 4.58 5.46
C PHE A 98 25.39 5.29 4.30
N VAL A 99 25.20 4.77 3.09
CA VAL A 99 25.73 5.36 1.85
C VAL A 99 24.55 5.60 0.93
N TRP A 100 24.18 6.87 0.76
CA TRP A 100 23.14 7.25 -0.18
C TRP A 100 23.74 7.32 -1.59
N ASP A 101 23.52 6.29 -2.38
CA ASP A 101 23.99 6.18 -3.76
C ASP A 101 22.89 6.55 -4.78
N GLU A 102 23.24 6.51 -6.07
CA GLU A 102 22.31 6.80 -7.16
C GLU A 102 21.11 5.83 -7.19
N SER A 103 21.31 4.58 -6.76
CA SER A 103 20.25 3.57 -6.67
C SER A 103 19.23 3.94 -5.60
N CYS A 104 19.69 4.41 -4.44
CA CYS A 104 18.84 4.91 -3.37
C CYS A 104 18.06 6.14 -3.80
N GLU A 105 18.71 7.10 -4.48
CA GLU A 105 18.04 8.29 -4.99
C GLU A 105 16.97 7.95 -6.04
N ALA A 106 17.31 7.11 -7.02
CA ALA A 106 16.37 6.67 -8.04
C ALA A 106 15.16 5.94 -7.43
N SER A 107 15.39 5.03 -6.47
CA SER A 107 14.33 4.34 -5.75
C SER A 107 13.45 5.29 -4.92
N PHE A 108 14.05 6.28 -4.27
CA PHE A 108 13.32 7.27 -3.48
C PHE A 108 12.41 8.12 -4.36
N GLN A 109 12.92 8.66 -5.47
CA GLN A 109 12.15 9.48 -6.40
C GLN A 109 11.06 8.66 -7.11
N GLU A 110 11.36 7.43 -7.53
CA GLU A 110 10.35 6.56 -8.16
C GLU A 110 9.22 6.22 -7.18
N LEU A 111 9.53 5.90 -5.91
CA LEU A 111 8.51 5.66 -4.90
C LEU A 111 7.64 6.90 -4.65
N LYS A 112 8.22 8.10 -4.60
CA LYS A 112 7.47 9.36 -4.51
C LYS A 112 6.53 9.51 -5.70
N SER A 113 7.04 9.34 -6.92
CA SER A 113 6.26 9.44 -8.15
C SER A 113 5.08 8.47 -8.18
N ARG A 114 5.30 7.19 -7.82
CA ARG A 114 4.24 6.16 -7.76
C ARG A 114 3.19 6.43 -6.70
N LEU A 115 3.55 7.05 -5.59
CA LEU A 115 2.60 7.45 -4.55
C LEU A 115 1.72 8.62 -4.99
N ILE A 116 2.30 9.55 -5.77
CA ILE A 116 1.58 10.71 -6.32
C ILE A 116 0.65 10.28 -7.46
N SER A 117 1.12 9.39 -8.34
CA SER A 117 0.36 8.87 -9.47
C SER A 117 -0.41 7.58 -9.15
N ALA A 118 -0.64 7.29 -7.87
CA ALA A 118 -1.26 6.05 -7.43
C ALA A 118 -2.67 5.91 -8.05
N PRO A 119 -3.00 4.75 -8.64
CA PRO A 119 -4.33 4.52 -9.21
C PRO A 119 -5.40 4.45 -8.11
N VAL A 120 -6.66 4.68 -8.49
CA VAL A 120 -7.81 4.35 -7.64
C VAL A 120 -8.02 2.83 -7.71
N LEU A 121 -7.93 2.16 -6.57
CA LEU A 121 -8.18 0.72 -6.47
C LEU A 121 -9.67 0.46 -6.31
N ALA A 122 -10.21 -0.53 -7.01
CA ALA A 122 -11.59 -0.95 -6.85
C ALA A 122 -11.82 -1.54 -5.44
N LEU A 123 -13.02 -1.31 -4.90
CA LEU A 123 -13.47 -2.02 -3.72
C LEU A 123 -13.96 -3.41 -4.13
N PRO A 124 -13.70 -4.46 -3.34
CA PRO A 124 -14.32 -5.77 -3.58
C PRO A 124 -15.84 -5.66 -3.57
N GLU A 125 -16.50 -6.26 -4.56
CA GLU A 125 -17.95 -6.22 -4.72
C GLU A 125 -18.56 -7.64 -4.72
N GLY A 126 -19.63 -7.82 -3.93
CA GLY A 126 -20.38 -9.08 -3.89
C GLY A 126 -19.58 -10.28 -3.36
N ASN A 127 -20.04 -11.48 -3.71
CA ASN A 127 -19.41 -12.76 -3.38
C ASN A 127 -18.82 -13.44 -4.62
N GLU A 128 -18.59 -12.67 -5.69
CA GLU A 128 -18.01 -13.21 -6.92
C GLU A 128 -16.52 -13.54 -6.73
N GLY A 129 -16.01 -14.42 -7.58
CA GLY A 129 -14.61 -14.85 -7.52
C GLY A 129 -13.64 -13.70 -7.82
N PHE A 130 -12.42 -13.86 -7.31
CA PHE A 130 -11.30 -12.98 -7.62
C PHE A 130 -10.36 -13.64 -8.63
N THR A 131 -9.62 -12.81 -9.37
CA THR A 131 -8.51 -13.27 -10.23
C THR A 131 -7.21 -12.74 -9.67
N VAL A 132 -6.24 -13.63 -9.48
CA VAL A 132 -4.88 -13.27 -9.07
C VAL A 132 -3.98 -13.42 -10.27
N TYR A 133 -3.26 -12.35 -10.61
CA TYR A 133 -2.13 -12.41 -11.53
C TYR A 133 -0.85 -12.43 -10.71
N SER A 134 -0.05 -13.47 -10.88
CA SER A 134 1.24 -13.65 -10.20
C SER A 134 2.38 -13.59 -11.21
N ASP A 135 3.51 -13.06 -10.77
CA ASP A 135 4.78 -13.08 -11.49
C ASP A 135 5.92 -13.29 -10.49
N ALA A 136 6.85 -14.17 -10.84
CA ALA A 136 8.04 -14.44 -10.05
C ALA A 136 9.29 -14.02 -10.81
N SER A 137 10.25 -13.44 -10.09
CA SER A 137 11.57 -13.15 -10.63
C SER A 137 12.65 -13.66 -9.69
N GLY A 138 13.88 -13.80 -10.19
CA GLY A 138 15.04 -14.14 -9.34
C GLY A 138 15.37 -13.10 -8.26
N LYS A 139 14.57 -12.03 -8.12
CA LYS A 139 14.73 -10.99 -7.09
C LYS A 139 13.52 -10.84 -6.18
N GLY A 140 12.35 -11.34 -6.56
CA GLY A 140 11.14 -11.18 -5.76
C GLY A 140 9.88 -11.71 -6.43
N LEU A 141 8.83 -11.76 -5.62
CA LEU A 141 7.48 -12.21 -5.96
C LEU A 141 6.57 -10.99 -6.08
N GLY A 142 5.67 -11.00 -7.06
CA GLY A 142 4.68 -9.96 -7.28
C GLY A 142 3.32 -10.56 -7.64
N CYS A 143 2.25 -9.95 -7.14
CA CYS A 143 0.91 -10.29 -7.56
C CYS A 143 -0.05 -9.10 -7.55
N VAL A 144 -1.11 -9.22 -8.32
CA VAL A 144 -2.22 -8.26 -8.38
C VAL A 144 -3.52 -9.03 -8.18
N LEU A 145 -4.30 -8.60 -7.19
CA LEU A 145 -5.67 -9.04 -6.98
C LEU A 145 -6.60 -8.20 -7.84
N MET A 146 -7.40 -8.86 -8.68
CA MET A 146 -8.34 -8.22 -9.57
C MET A 146 -9.75 -8.78 -9.41
N GLN A 147 -10.74 -7.95 -9.73
CA GLN A 147 -12.14 -8.36 -9.85
C GLN A 147 -12.77 -7.56 -10.99
N HIS A 148 -13.48 -8.25 -11.89
CA HIS A 148 -14.11 -7.64 -13.09
C HIS A 148 -13.15 -6.78 -13.93
N GLY A 149 -11.88 -7.18 -14.04
CA GLY A 149 -10.86 -6.43 -14.77
C GLY A 149 -10.39 -5.13 -14.10
N ARG A 150 -10.77 -4.88 -12.85
CA ARG A 150 -10.29 -3.76 -12.03
C ARG A 150 -9.29 -4.22 -10.96
N GLU A 151 -8.26 -3.45 -10.69
CA GLU A 151 -7.28 -3.76 -9.65
C GLU A 151 -7.82 -3.45 -8.25
N ILE A 152 -7.76 -4.44 -7.35
CA ILE A 152 -8.15 -4.30 -5.95
C ILE A 152 -6.93 -4.02 -5.07
N ALA A 153 -5.84 -4.74 -5.31
CA ALA A 153 -4.62 -4.59 -4.53
C ALA A 153 -3.39 -5.13 -5.26
N TYR A 154 -2.27 -4.44 -5.07
CA TYR A 154 -0.94 -4.93 -5.42
C TYR A 154 -0.25 -5.53 -4.19
N ALA A 155 0.43 -6.64 -4.36
CA ALA A 155 1.30 -7.21 -3.34
C ALA A 155 2.64 -7.62 -3.94
N SER A 156 3.72 -7.42 -3.18
CA SER A 156 5.05 -7.84 -3.60
C SER A 156 5.94 -8.08 -2.39
N ARG A 157 6.93 -8.97 -2.55
CA ARG A 157 7.89 -9.34 -1.51
C ARG A 157 9.22 -9.75 -2.13
N LYS A 158 10.33 -9.46 -1.46
CA LYS A 158 11.64 -10.01 -1.83
C LYS A 158 11.69 -11.52 -1.58
N LEU A 159 12.54 -12.20 -2.33
CA LEU A 159 12.91 -13.56 -1.98
C LEU A 159 13.57 -13.57 -0.60
N LYS A 160 13.28 -14.61 0.19
CA LYS A 160 14.06 -14.96 1.36
C LYS A 160 15.38 -15.57 0.88
N PRO A 161 16.44 -15.54 1.71
CA PRO A 161 17.76 -16.06 1.31
C PRO A 161 17.75 -17.51 0.78
N TYR A 162 16.84 -18.35 1.26
CA TYR A 162 16.71 -19.73 0.77
C TYR A 162 15.88 -19.84 -0.51
N GLU A 163 14.94 -18.91 -0.76
CA GLU A 163 14.11 -18.86 -1.98
C GLU A 163 14.95 -18.39 -3.18
N GLU A 164 16.07 -17.69 -2.97
CA GLU A 164 16.99 -17.28 -4.05
C GLU A 164 17.62 -18.46 -4.80
N ASN A 165 17.65 -19.65 -4.18
CA ASN A 165 18.18 -20.86 -4.80
C ASN A 165 17.09 -21.70 -5.50
N TYR A 166 15.83 -21.25 -5.46
CA TYR A 166 14.73 -21.99 -6.08
C TYR A 166 14.81 -21.90 -7.61
N PRO A 167 14.53 -23.00 -8.33
CA PRO A 167 14.32 -22.94 -9.76
C PRO A 167 13.07 -22.10 -10.08
N VAL A 168 12.97 -21.61 -11.32
CA VAL A 168 11.89 -20.68 -11.74
C VAL A 168 10.50 -21.25 -11.45
N HIS A 169 10.25 -22.54 -11.67
CA HIS A 169 8.94 -23.15 -11.41
C HIS A 169 8.56 -23.16 -9.92
N ASP A 170 9.53 -23.30 -9.01
CA ASP A 170 9.30 -23.22 -7.57
C ASP A 170 9.06 -21.77 -7.13
N LEU A 171 9.70 -20.79 -7.81
CA LEU A 171 9.43 -19.38 -7.59
C LEU A 171 8.01 -18.99 -8.03
N GLU A 172 7.53 -19.51 -9.16
CA GLU A 172 6.14 -19.31 -9.60
C GLU A 172 5.16 -19.86 -8.57
N LEU A 173 5.40 -21.09 -8.08
CA LEU A 173 4.59 -21.68 -7.01
C LEU A 173 4.65 -20.85 -5.72
N ALA A 174 5.83 -20.35 -5.34
CA ALA A 174 5.99 -19.48 -4.18
C ALA A 174 5.22 -18.16 -4.30
N THR A 175 5.13 -17.58 -5.50
CA THR A 175 4.31 -16.39 -5.74
C THR A 175 2.82 -16.70 -5.58
N ILE A 176 2.35 -17.85 -6.07
CA ILE A 176 0.96 -18.29 -5.89
C ILE A 176 0.65 -18.46 -4.40
N VAL A 177 1.51 -19.16 -3.66
CA VAL A 177 1.36 -19.34 -2.20
C VAL A 177 1.42 -18.02 -1.45
N PHE A 178 2.22 -17.06 -1.90
CA PHE A 178 2.27 -15.71 -1.32
C PHE A 178 1.00 -14.90 -1.59
N ALA A 179 0.32 -15.15 -2.70
CA ALA A 179 -0.86 -14.39 -3.11
C ALA A 179 -2.17 -14.89 -2.46
N LEU A 180 -2.20 -16.14 -1.99
CA LEU A 180 -3.34 -16.77 -1.30
C LEU A 180 -3.31 -16.50 0.21
#